data_AF-Q5F3H0-F1
#
_entry.id   AF-Q5F3H0-F1
#
_cell.length_a   1.000
_cell.length_b   1.000
_cell.length_c   1.000
_cell.angle_alpha   90.00
_cell.angle_beta   90.00
_cell.angle_gamma   90.00
#
_symmetry.space_group_name_H-M   'P 1'
#
loop_
_entity.id
_entity.type
_entity.pdbx_description
1 polymer ?
#
loop_
_entity_poly.entity_id
_entity_poly.type
_entity_poly.pdbx_seq_one_letter_code
_entity_poly.pdbx_strand_id
1 'polypeptide(L)'
;MAQDTTVPKLNFKFWLDKAIEWGQDTTLESQKDVCLHLPQLQEFLHQTYETLKHMNSIAAIQQFPLIGQLLGRLCWNPFVVGYDESQKTLMWCLCCLYSSEPQNPVELKANSWIRSLLCHLLSSSKWERIEAETSTFISALGYTSADYYCHLVENIVSSLVTELRENQFNELNIQERISVSRVNAVSLFCLPLITLPDLTPLLETLLLYHGGASKEILSSEFLEAVNDAVLKKKISLSESAIFSLWHRHLPSLESATLSLLDQLTSLQINSLEKVACVIKDSLLPQAASHPAIFRIVNEIFKNALLETDGAPEVMTIIQVFIQLFIQVQQNENKQHKFPLKAYFPHHHQPLVIALLRRPFELPSTHWLQHLKHISDTLKSIVEDTNVSSFADLYEIWFLVACFGEWLDIAAEQLMKAAVAPDALLWLLAFYYCPQNENQQRTQTMVESQAVYSRLMMLYNRTVLSFGDLQASVNNAADTEQCHTQCLITHLLTNFLLFSSGGHMIAQEFISHITETTDMSKEVCSLLIRTAYRIKHNGGENQRTVKLLNELLQKLAVEV
;
A
#
# COMPACT_ATOMS: atom_id res chain seq x y z
N MET A 1 -19.08 45.25 44.83
CA MET A 1 -20.15 45.84 43.98
C MET A 1 -20.15 45.08 42.68
N ALA A 2 -21.15 44.23 42.46
CA ALA A 2 -21.31 43.50 41.22
C ALA A 2 -21.66 44.51 40.12
N GLN A 3 -20.80 44.63 39.11
CA GLN A 3 -21.17 45.30 37.87
C GLN A 3 -22.04 44.32 37.09
N ASP A 4 -23.36 44.53 37.17
CA ASP A 4 -24.32 44.01 36.20
C ASP A 4 -23.85 44.39 34.80
N THR A 5 -23.25 43.43 34.10
CA THR A 5 -22.98 43.53 32.67
C THR A 5 -24.33 43.35 32.00
N THR A 6 -25.03 44.46 31.84
CA THR A 6 -26.29 44.54 31.09
C THR A 6 -26.02 44.05 29.67
N VAL A 7 -26.46 42.82 29.37
CA VAL A 7 -26.43 42.25 28.03
C VAL A 7 -27.09 43.26 27.08
N PRO A 8 -26.43 43.70 26.00
CA PRO A 8 -27.02 44.63 25.05
C PRO A 8 -28.36 44.07 24.59
N LYS A 9 -29.42 44.90 24.61
CA LYS A 9 -30.76 44.47 24.19
C LYS A 9 -30.76 44.31 22.66
N LEU A 10 -30.30 43.15 22.19
CA LEU A 10 -30.19 42.81 20.78
C LEU A 10 -31.58 42.80 20.14
N ASN A 11 -31.85 43.74 19.24
CA ASN A 11 -33.15 43.91 18.61
C ASN A 11 -33.29 43.04 17.36
N PHE A 12 -33.36 41.72 17.55
CA PHE A 12 -33.51 40.74 16.46
C PHE A 12 -34.75 40.97 15.60
N LYS A 13 -35.83 41.52 16.16
CA LYS A 13 -37.06 41.79 15.44
C LYS A 13 -36.88 42.90 14.39
N PHE A 14 -36.26 44.00 14.79
CA PHE A 14 -35.95 45.11 13.86
C PHE A 14 -35.09 44.65 12.68
N TRP A 15 -34.02 43.90 12.94
CA TRP A 15 -33.14 43.42 11.88
C TRP A 15 -33.77 42.34 11.01
N LEU A 16 -34.68 41.53 11.55
CA LEU A 16 -35.44 40.56 10.78
C LEU A 16 -36.44 41.24 9.85
N ASP A 17 -37.16 42.25 10.35
CA ASP A 17 -38.09 43.05 9.52
C ASP A 17 -37.30 43.74 8.38
N LYS A 18 -36.12 44.30 8.68
CA LYS A 18 -35.21 44.85 7.66
C LYS A 18 -34.71 43.81 6.65
N ALA A 19 -34.27 42.64 7.11
CA ALA A 19 -33.83 41.56 6.22
C ALA A 19 -34.97 41.00 5.34
N ILE A 20 -36.23 41.12 5.79
CA ILE A 20 -37.41 40.80 4.98
C ILE A 20 -37.65 41.88 3.93
N GLU A 21 -37.61 43.16 4.31
CA GLU A 21 -37.74 44.31 3.39
C GLU A 21 -36.69 44.29 2.28
N TRP A 22 -35.46 43.87 2.59
CA TRP A 22 -34.37 43.85 1.61
C TRP A 22 -34.52 42.78 0.52
N GLY A 23 -35.26 41.70 0.80
CA GLY A 23 -35.55 40.63 -0.16
C GLY A 23 -34.31 39.87 -0.67
N GLN A 24 -34.54 38.90 -1.57
CA GLN A 24 -33.48 38.24 -2.36
C GLN A 24 -33.27 38.92 -3.71
N ASP A 25 -34.36 39.41 -4.34
CA ASP A 25 -34.33 40.20 -5.57
C ASP A 25 -34.23 41.70 -5.23
N THR A 26 -33.00 42.16 -4.94
CA THR A 26 -32.75 43.51 -4.44
C THR A 26 -33.17 44.59 -5.44
N THR A 27 -34.07 45.51 -5.05
CA THR A 27 -34.41 46.71 -5.82
C THR A 27 -33.40 47.84 -5.53
N LEU A 28 -33.29 48.84 -6.40
CA LEU A 28 -32.36 49.97 -6.17
C LEU A 28 -32.63 50.70 -4.84
N GLU A 29 -33.88 50.74 -4.42
CA GLU A 29 -34.31 51.34 -3.14
C GLU A 29 -33.86 50.47 -1.96
N SER A 30 -33.99 49.14 -2.06
CA SER A 30 -33.53 48.22 -1.01
C SER A 30 -32.01 48.19 -0.88
N GLN A 31 -31.26 48.32 -1.99
CA GLN A 31 -29.80 48.41 -1.99
C GLN A 31 -29.28 49.64 -1.23
N LYS A 32 -29.90 50.81 -1.47
CA LYS A 32 -29.55 52.05 -0.75
C LYS A 32 -29.85 51.94 0.74
N ASP A 33 -30.97 51.32 1.09
CA ASP A 33 -31.34 51.08 2.49
C ASP A 33 -30.37 50.13 3.19
N VAL A 34 -29.91 49.06 2.51
CA VAL A 34 -28.86 48.16 3.03
C VAL A 34 -27.57 48.93 3.30
N CYS A 35 -27.07 49.72 2.34
CA CYS A 35 -25.83 50.48 2.51
C CYS A 35 -25.92 51.50 3.65
N LEU A 36 -27.08 52.12 3.86
CA LEU A 36 -27.31 53.08 4.94
C LEU A 36 -27.26 52.41 6.33
N HIS A 37 -27.79 51.19 6.44
CA HIS A 37 -27.85 50.45 7.71
C HIS A 37 -26.67 49.50 7.94
N LEU A 38 -25.79 49.31 6.94
CA LEU A 38 -24.70 48.33 7.00
C LEU A 38 -23.73 48.51 8.19
N PRO A 39 -23.29 49.73 8.56
CA PRO A 39 -22.42 49.90 9.73
C PRO A 39 -23.10 49.52 11.04
N GLN A 40 -24.39 49.85 11.18
CA GLN A 40 -25.19 49.50 12.36
C GLN A 40 -25.46 47.99 12.41
N LEU A 41 -25.63 47.35 11.25
CA LEU A 41 -25.76 45.90 11.13
C LEU A 41 -24.47 45.19 11.53
N GLN A 42 -23.30 45.71 11.16
CA GLN A 42 -22.01 45.15 11.55
C GLN A 42 -21.79 45.16 13.05
N GLU A 43 -22.08 46.29 13.69
CA GLU A 43 -22.00 46.42 15.14
C GLU A 43 -22.95 45.43 15.83
N PHE A 44 -24.18 45.31 15.32
CA PHE A 44 -25.15 44.33 15.81
C PHE A 44 -24.68 42.88 15.65
N LEU A 45 -24.16 42.52 14.48
CA LEU A 45 -23.64 41.18 14.21
C LEU A 45 -22.45 40.85 15.10
N HIS A 46 -21.57 41.82 15.34
CA HIS A 46 -20.43 41.66 16.23
C HIS A 46 -20.87 41.46 17.68
N GLN A 47 -21.81 42.27 18.18
CA GLN A 47 -22.40 42.08 19.51
C GLN A 47 -23.12 40.73 19.64
N THR A 48 -23.76 40.28 18.56
CA THR A 48 -24.41 38.96 18.50
C THR A 48 -23.37 37.85 18.61
N TYR A 49 -22.30 37.89 17.83
CA TYR A 49 -21.19 36.93 17.93
C TYR A 49 -20.57 36.90 19.32
N GLU A 50 -20.25 38.06 19.89
CA GLU A 50 -19.66 38.19 21.22
C GLU A 50 -20.54 37.60 22.32
N THR A 51 -21.87 37.62 22.12
CA THR A 51 -22.83 36.98 23.02
C THR A 51 -22.88 35.47 22.79
N LEU A 52 -22.87 35.01 21.53
CA LEU A 52 -22.97 33.59 21.17
C LEU A 52 -21.74 32.77 21.53
N LYS A 53 -20.53 33.33 21.46
CA LYS A 53 -19.27 32.57 21.68
C LYS A 53 -19.14 31.95 23.07
N HIS A 54 -19.95 32.41 24.02
CA HIS A 54 -19.97 31.92 25.40
C HIS A 54 -21.18 31.03 25.70
N MET A 55 -21.99 30.70 24.70
CA MET A 55 -23.25 29.95 24.83
C MET A 55 -23.19 28.68 23.97
N ASN A 56 -23.91 27.64 24.40
CA ASN A 56 -24.13 26.47 23.54
C ASN A 56 -25.32 26.71 22.59
N SER A 57 -25.39 25.94 21.50
CA SER A 57 -26.38 26.11 20.43
C SER A 57 -27.83 26.06 20.91
N ILE A 58 -28.14 25.21 21.89
CA ILE A 58 -29.49 25.08 22.48
C ILE A 58 -29.86 26.33 23.27
N ALA A 59 -28.96 26.82 24.14
CA ALA A 59 -29.19 28.03 24.93
C ALA A 59 -29.32 29.27 24.03
N ALA A 60 -28.52 29.35 22.96
CA ALA A 60 -28.59 30.43 21.99
C ALA A 60 -29.95 30.49 21.28
N ILE A 61 -30.51 29.35 20.85
CA ILE A 61 -31.81 29.29 20.18
C ILE A 61 -32.97 29.60 21.15
N GLN A 62 -32.87 29.16 22.41
CA GLN A 62 -33.88 29.48 23.43
C GLN A 62 -33.89 30.97 23.77
N GLN A 63 -32.71 31.59 23.87
CA GLN A 63 -32.57 33.00 24.19
C GLN A 63 -32.91 33.91 22.99
N PHE A 64 -32.60 33.48 21.77
CA PHE A 64 -32.85 34.22 20.54
C PHE A 64 -33.56 33.36 19.48
N PRO A 65 -34.89 33.14 19.60
CA PRO A 65 -35.62 32.23 18.70
C PRO A 65 -35.58 32.61 17.22
N LEU A 66 -35.34 33.90 16.91
CA LEU A 66 -35.32 34.44 15.55
C LEU A 66 -33.94 34.37 14.88
N ILE A 67 -32.91 33.91 15.60
CA ILE A 67 -31.51 34.03 15.15
C ILE A 67 -31.24 33.26 13.85
N GLY A 68 -31.73 32.03 13.75
CA GLY A 68 -31.56 31.22 12.54
C GLY A 68 -32.23 31.84 11.32
N GLN A 69 -33.44 32.40 11.48
CA GLN A 69 -34.17 33.03 10.39
C GLN A 69 -33.47 34.32 9.91
N LEU A 70 -32.96 35.12 10.85
CA LEU A 70 -32.22 36.34 10.55
C LEU A 70 -30.91 36.02 9.83
N LEU A 71 -30.05 35.17 10.42
CA LEU A 71 -28.77 34.81 9.83
C LEU A 71 -28.95 34.17 8.46
N GLY A 72 -29.92 33.27 8.31
CA GLY A 72 -30.24 32.66 7.02
C GLY A 72 -30.53 33.72 5.96
N ARG A 73 -31.39 34.70 6.22
CA ARG A 73 -31.74 35.75 5.25
C ARG A 73 -30.56 36.66 4.92
N LEU A 74 -29.76 37.03 5.91
CA LEU A 74 -28.57 37.86 5.70
C LEU A 74 -27.52 37.15 4.85
N CYS A 75 -27.37 35.82 5.00
CA CYS A 75 -26.43 35.02 4.20
C CYS A 75 -26.78 34.94 2.72
N TRP A 76 -28.04 35.18 2.34
CA TRP A 76 -28.49 35.22 0.94
C TRP A 76 -28.64 36.64 0.40
N ASN A 77 -28.29 37.68 1.16
CA ASN A 77 -28.34 39.06 0.69
C ASN A 77 -26.96 39.51 0.14
N PRO A 78 -26.82 39.75 -1.17
CA PRO A 78 -25.53 40.00 -1.79
C PRO A 78 -24.85 41.30 -1.34
N PHE A 79 -25.61 42.29 -0.85
CA PHE A 79 -25.07 43.57 -0.37
C PHE A 79 -24.60 43.50 1.09
N VAL A 80 -25.15 42.57 1.87
CA VAL A 80 -24.69 42.27 3.22
C VAL A 80 -23.45 41.37 3.18
N VAL A 81 -23.46 40.32 2.34
CA VAL A 81 -22.33 39.39 2.19
C VAL A 81 -21.19 40.00 1.39
N GLY A 82 -21.47 40.95 0.49
CA GLY A 82 -20.44 41.64 -0.30
C GLY A 82 -19.46 42.49 0.51
N TYR A 83 -19.73 42.71 1.81
CA TYR A 83 -18.80 43.39 2.72
C TYR A 83 -18.08 42.37 3.61
N ASP A 84 -16.75 42.29 3.45
CA ASP A 84 -15.91 41.23 4.02
C ASP A 84 -16.07 41.07 5.55
N GLU A 85 -16.19 42.16 6.31
CA GLU A 85 -16.37 42.09 7.76
C GLU A 85 -17.75 41.58 8.18
N SER A 86 -18.80 41.93 7.43
CA SER A 86 -20.15 41.42 7.66
C SER A 86 -20.21 39.92 7.38
N GLN A 87 -19.59 39.49 6.30
CA GLN A 87 -19.50 38.08 5.93
C GLN A 87 -18.74 37.24 6.97
N LYS A 88 -17.53 37.68 7.38
CA LYS A 88 -16.75 37.00 8.41
C LYS A 88 -17.53 36.85 9.71
N THR A 89 -18.20 37.93 10.14
CA THR A 89 -18.99 37.92 11.37
C THR A 89 -20.21 37.00 11.26
N LEU A 90 -20.87 36.94 10.10
CA LEU A 90 -21.95 35.98 9.83
C LEU A 90 -21.47 34.53 9.92
N MET A 91 -20.30 34.22 9.35
CA MET A 91 -19.70 32.89 9.45
C MET A 91 -19.41 32.52 10.91
N TRP A 92 -18.84 33.43 11.69
CA TRP A 92 -18.58 33.20 13.10
C TRP A 92 -19.86 32.96 13.91
N CYS A 93 -20.92 33.74 13.67
CA CYS A 93 -22.23 33.51 14.28
C CYS A 93 -22.81 32.13 13.92
N LEU A 94 -22.70 31.69 12.66
CA LEU A 94 -23.15 30.36 12.23
C LEU A 94 -22.35 29.24 12.88
N CYS A 95 -21.03 29.40 13.02
CA CYS A 95 -20.16 28.44 13.71
C CYS A 95 -20.52 28.30 15.19
N CYS A 96 -20.87 29.39 15.88
CA CYS A 96 -21.33 29.33 17.28
C CYS A 96 -22.65 28.55 17.45
N LEU A 97 -23.47 28.47 16.41
CA LEU A 97 -24.73 27.73 16.43
C LEU A 97 -24.57 26.25 16.03
N TYR A 98 -23.37 25.85 15.60
CA TYR A 98 -23.09 24.47 15.21
C TYR A 98 -22.86 23.58 16.43
N SER A 99 -23.61 22.48 16.55
CA SER A 99 -23.42 21.50 17.63
C SER A 99 -22.31 20.51 17.29
N SER A 100 -21.25 20.42 18.10
CA SER A 100 -20.19 19.42 17.94
C SER A 100 -20.67 17.98 18.18
N GLU A 101 -21.64 17.81 19.09
CA GLU A 101 -22.23 16.51 19.47
C GLU A 101 -23.77 16.60 19.40
N PRO A 102 -24.37 16.48 18.19
CA PRO A 102 -25.81 16.65 18.03
C PRO A 102 -26.57 15.50 18.71
N GLN A 103 -27.43 15.82 19.68
CA GLN A 103 -28.12 14.81 20.51
C GLN A 103 -29.50 14.43 19.98
N ASN A 104 -30.02 15.16 18.99
CA ASN A 104 -31.36 14.96 18.44
C ASN A 104 -31.40 15.22 16.91
N PRO A 105 -32.41 14.69 16.20
CA PRO A 105 -32.53 14.86 14.75
C PRO A 105 -32.72 16.32 14.31
N VAL A 106 -33.19 17.19 15.20
CA VAL A 106 -33.37 18.61 14.93
C VAL A 106 -32.01 19.31 14.84
N GLU A 107 -31.07 18.99 15.75
CA GLU A 107 -29.70 19.48 15.73
C GLU A 107 -28.91 18.96 14.52
N LEU A 108 -29.12 17.70 14.12
CA LEU A 108 -28.53 17.17 12.88
C LEU A 108 -28.99 17.94 11.65
N LYS A 109 -30.29 18.25 11.57
CA LYS A 109 -30.86 19.06 10.48
C LYS A 109 -30.38 20.51 10.53
N ALA A 110 -30.25 21.08 11.71
CA ALA A 110 -29.69 22.41 11.92
C ALA A 110 -28.21 22.47 11.48
N ASN A 111 -27.40 21.49 11.86
CA ASN A 111 -26.01 21.39 11.42
C ASN A 111 -25.88 21.22 9.89
N SER A 112 -26.75 20.42 9.27
CA SER A 112 -26.79 20.28 7.80
C SER A 112 -27.16 21.61 7.10
N TRP A 113 -28.13 22.35 7.65
CA TRP A 113 -28.50 23.67 7.16
C TRP A 113 -27.40 24.72 7.36
N ILE A 114 -26.74 24.73 8.53
CA ILE A 114 -25.58 25.59 8.81
C ILE A 114 -24.44 25.29 7.83
N ARG A 115 -24.14 24.00 7.59
CA ARG A 115 -23.15 23.58 6.59
C ARG A 115 -23.49 24.12 5.20
N SER A 116 -24.75 24.04 4.78
CA SER A 116 -25.20 24.60 3.49
C SER A 116 -25.01 26.12 3.41
N LEU A 117 -25.27 26.85 4.49
CA LEU A 117 -25.08 28.31 4.53
C LEU A 117 -23.61 28.69 4.57
N LEU A 118 -22.76 27.94 5.30
CA LEU A 118 -21.32 28.16 5.30
C LEU A 118 -20.73 27.87 3.91
N CYS A 119 -21.14 26.78 3.26
CA CYS A 119 -20.78 26.52 1.87
C CYS A 119 -21.28 27.65 0.95
N HIS A 120 -22.51 28.14 1.15
CA HIS A 120 -23.01 29.27 0.38
C HIS A 120 -22.18 30.52 0.60
N LEU A 121 -21.91 30.95 1.84
CA LEU A 121 -21.07 32.10 2.15
C LEU A 121 -19.65 31.94 1.59
N LEU A 122 -19.05 30.76 1.69
CA LEU A 122 -17.75 30.49 1.09
C LEU A 122 -17.79 30.56 -0.45
N SER A 123 -18.91 30.17 -1.06
CA SER A 123 -19.16 30.29 -2.51
C SER A 123 -19.66 31.67 -2.96
N SER A 124 -20.24 32.47 -2.05
CA SER A 124 -20.88 33.76 -2.32
C SER A 124 -20.09 34.97 -1.81
N SER A 125 -19.00 34.76 -1.06
CA SER A 125 -17.85 35.66 -1.14
C SER A 125 -17.40 35.67 -2.57
N LYS A 126 -17.79 36.72 -3.30
CA LYS A 126 -16.89 37.28 -4.31
C LYS A 126 -16.41 36.26 -5.37
N TRP A 127 -17.28 35.36 -5.84
CA TRP A 127 -16.88 34.43 -6.91
C TRP A 127 -17.33 34.91 -8.30
N GLU A 128 -18.56 35.42 -8.47
CA GLU A 128 -19.04 35.84 -9.80
C GLU A 128 -18.87 37.33 -10.13
N ARG A 129 -18.86 38.24 -9.13
CA ARG A 129 -18.68 39.69 -9.38
C ARG A 129 -17.22 40.13 -9.45
N ILE A 130 -16.35 39.35 -8.80
CA ILE A 130 -14.89 39.50 -8.80
C ILE A 130 -14.28 39.04 -10.12
N GLU A 131 -14.94 38.17 -10.90
CA GLU A 131 -14.43 37.82 -12.22
C GLU A 131 -14.31 39.05 -13.14
N ALA A 132 -15.20 40.05 -13.01
CA ALA A 132 -15.18 41.24 -13.86
C ALA A 132 -14.20 42.34 -13.38
N GLU A 133 -14.15 42.65 -12.08
CA GLU A 133 -13.28 43.72 -11.56
C GLU A 133 -11.87 43.23 -11.21
N THR A 134 -11.77 41.98 -10.75
CA THR A 134 -10.51 41.35 -10.36
C THR A 134 -9.81 40.80 -11.59
N SER A 135 -10.50 40.45 -12.70
CA SER A 135 -9.80 40.23 -13.97
C SER A 135 -9.05 41.48 -14.45
N THR A 136 -9.55 42.70 -14.21
CA THR A 136 -8.82 43.94 -14.53
C THR A 136 -7.59 44.20 -13.64
N PHE A 137 -7.66 43.87 -12.35
CA PHE A 137 -6.53 44.03 -11.41
C PHE A 137 -5.50 42.90 -11.53
N ILE A 138 -5.99 41.65 -11.67
CA ILE A 138 -5.20 40.43 -11.88
C ILE A 138 -4.52 40.49 -13.26
N SER A 139 -5.19 40.97 -14.32
CA SER A 139 -4.55 41.22 -15.62
C SER A 139 -3.51 42.34 -15.58
N ALA A 140 -3.70 43.38 -14.74
CA ALA A 140 -2.69 44.42 -14.51
C ALA A 140 -1.45 43.91 -13.76
N LEU A 141 -1.58 42.81 -13.00
CA LEU A 141 -0.47 42.09 -12.36
C LEU A 141 0.06 40.91 -13.21
N GLY A 142 -0.55 40.67 -14.39
CA GLY A 142 -0.13 39.63 -15.34
C GLY A 142 -0.72 38.23 -15.12
N TYR A 143 -1.69 38.07 -14.22
CA TYR A 143 -2.34 36.80 -13.89
C TYR A 143 -3.75 36.70 -14.52
N THR A 144 -4.35 35.50 -14.56
CA THR A 144 -5.78 35.28 -14.90
C THR A 144 -6.60 34.94 -13.64
N SER A 145 -7.94 35.05 -13.69
CA SER A 145 -8.81 34.84 -12.52
C SER A 145 -8.64 33.46 -11.87
N ALA A 146 -8.37 32.42 -12.68
CA ALA A 146 -8.03 31.09 -12.19
C ALA A 146 -6.68 31.05 -11.45
N ASP A 147 -5.67 31.78 -11.93
CA ASP A 147 -4.32 31.81 -11.36
C ASP A 147 -4.32 32.42 -9.95
N TYR A 148 -5.16 33.42 -9.69
CA TYR A 148 -5.25 34.05 -8.36
C TYR A 148 -5.71 33.09 -7.26
N TYR A 149 -6.70 32.23 -7.56
CA TYR A 149 -7.22 31.27 -6.57
C TYR A 149 -6.26 30.12 -6.33
N CYS A 150 -5.59 29.64 -7.39
CA CYS A 150 -4.45 28.73 -7.25
C CYS A 150 -3.39 29.35 -6.34
N HIS A 151 -3.02 30.62 -6.55
CA HIS A 151 -2.05 31.31 -5.69
C HIS A 151 -2.53 31.54 -4.24
N LEU A 152 -3.83 31.75 -4.01
CA LEU A 152 -4.36 31.86 -2.65
C LEU A 152 -4.30 30.52 -1.91
N VAL A 153 -4.68 29.42 -2.58
CA VAL A 153 -4.56 28.07 -2.04
C VAL A 153 -3.09 27.74 -1.77
N GLU A 154 -2.19 28.03 -2.71
CA GLU A 154 -0.74 27.90 -2.53
C GLU A 154 -0.24 28.68 -1.32
N ASN A 155 -0.70 29.91 -1.10
CA ASN A 155 -0.30 30.72 0.04
C ASN A 155 -0.80 30.15 1.38
N ILE A 156 -2.04 29.67 1.43
CA ILE A 156 -2.60 29.02 2.63
C ILE A 156 -1.85 27.72 2.93
N VAL A 157 -1.63 26.89 1.90
CA VAL A 157 -0.85 25.65 1.99
C VAL A 157 0.57 25.96 2.45
N SER A 158 1.24 26.93 1.84
CA SER A 158 2.59 27.34 2.23
C SER A 158 2.63 27.81 3.68
N SER A 159 1.66 28.62 4.12
CA SER A 159 1.58 29.09 5.50
C SER A 159 1.39 27.96 6.51
N LEU A 160 0.54 26.97 6.20
CA LEU A 160 0.33 25.79 7.06
C LEU A 160 1.56 24.88 7.07
N VAL A 161 2.21 24.70 5.92
CA VAL A 161 3.45 23.94 5.79
C VAL A 161 4.58 24.60 6.59
N THR A 162 4.75 25.92 6.50
CA THR A 162 5.74 26.65 7.30
C THR A 162 5.45 26.52 8.78
N GLU A 163 4.19 26.68 9.20
CA GLU A 163 3.78 26.52 10.60
C GLU A 163 4.14 25.11 11.11
N LEU A 164 3.85 24.06 10.33
CA LEU A 164 4.16 22.67 10.70
C LEU A 164 5.67 22.38 10.70
N ARG A 165 6.45 22.96 9.78
CA ARG A 165 7.90 22.71 9.62
C ARG A 165 8.77 23.49 10.61
N GLU A 166 8.47 24.76 10.87
CA GLU A 166 9.23 25.60 11.81
C GLU A 166 9.28 24.99 13.22
N ASN A 167 8.28 24.17 13.55
CA ASN A 167 8.16 23.47 14.83
C ASN A 167 8.77 22.07 14.86
N GLN A 168 9.23 21.51 13.72
CA GLN A 168 9.98 20.25 13.69
C GLN A 168 11.46 20.43 14.05
N PHE A 169 12.05 21.58 13.69
CA PHE A 169 13.48 21.85 13.90
C PHE A 169 13.81 22.52 15.25
N ASN A 170 12.80 22.98 16.00
CA ASN A 170 12.95 23.60 17.31
C ASN A 170 12.69 22.60 18.45
N GLU A 171 13.47 21.52 18.54
CA GLU A 171 13.37 20.53 19.63
C GLU A 171 13.62 21.11 21.04
N LEU A 172 14.25 22.29 21.13
CA LEU A 172 14.72 22.90 22.39
C LEU A 172 13.75 23.91 23.04
N ASN A 173 12.69 24.35 22.36
CA ASN A 173 11.72 25.30 22.91
C ASN A 173 10.36 24.64 23.15
N ILE A 174 10.06 24.34 24.42
CA ILE A 174 8.82 23.66 24.86
C ILE A 174 7.57 24.56 24.73
N GLN A 175 7.74 25.86 24.45
CA GLN A 175 6.70 26.86 24.66
C GLN A 175 5.82 27.19 23.43
N GLU A 176 6.15 26.70 22.23
CA GLU A 176 5.43 26.99 20.97
C GLU A 176 5.11 25.73 20.13
N ARG A 177 4.83 24.58 20.76
CA ARG A 177 4.36 23.41 20.00
C ARG A 177 2.91 23.61 19.56
N ILE A 178 2.63 23.43 18.27
CA ILE A 178 1.26 23.30 17.75
C ILE A 178 0.55 22.22 18.56
N SER A 179 -0.67 22.51 19.04
CA SER A 179 -1.43 21.54 19.80
C SER A 179 -1.75 20.32 18.93
N VAL A 180 -1.67 19.13 19.53
CA VAL A 180 -2.08 17.86 18.90
C VAL A 180 -3.50 17.96 18.31
N SER A 181 -4.39 18.69 18.98
CA SER A 181 -5.75 18.98 18.50
C SER A 181 -5.79 19.82 17.22
N ARG A 182 -4.87 20.77 17.04
CA ARG A 182 -4.80 21.60 15.83
C ARG A 182 -4.26 20.81 14.65
N VAL A 183 -3.23 19.98 14.85
CA VAL A 183 -2.73 19.07 13.80
C VAL A 183 -3.81 18.06 13.38
N ASN A 184 -4.52 17.49 14.35
CA ASN A 184 -5.65 16.60 14.08
C ASN A 184 -6.76 17.31 13.30
N ALA A 185 -7.15 18.53 13.70
CA ALA A 185 -8.13 19.32 12.97
C ALA A 185 -7.71 19.60 11.53
N VAL A 186 -6.45 20.00 11.30
CA VAL A 186 -5.89 20.21 9.95
C VAL A 186 -5.98 18.92 9.10
N SER A 187 -5.73 17.74 9.70
CA SER A 187 -5.90 16.47 9.00
C SER A 187 -7.35 16.23 8.55
N LEU A 188 -8.33 16.55 9.40
CA LEU A 188 -9.76 16.44 9.08
C LEU A 188 -10.19 17.46 8.02
N PHE A 189 -9.65 18.69 8.05
CA PHE A 189 -9.91 19.71 7.02
C PHE A 189 -9.42 19.28 5.64
N CYS A 190 -8.37 18.46 5.57
CA CYS A 190 -7.83 17.98 4.30
C CYS A 190 -8.72 16.94 3.63
N LEU A 191 -9.56 16.18 4.37
CA LEU A 191 -10.36 15.06 3.84
C LEU A 191 -11.09 15.34 2.51
N PRO A 192 -11.92 16.40 2.38
CA PRO A 192 -12.63 16.66 1.13
C PRO A 192 -11.72 17.17 0.00
N LEU A 193 -10.46 17.51 0.30
CA LEU A 193 -9.52 18.18 -0.60
C LEU A 193 -8.33 17.31 -1.00
N ILE A 194 -8.23 16.06 -0.51
CA ILE A 194 -7.06 15.18 -0.68
C ILE A 194 -6.62 15.06 -2.15
N THR A 195 -7.55 15.04 -3.11
CA THR A 195 -7.23 14.86 -4.53
C THR A 195 -6.76 16.13 -5.23
N LEU A 196 -6.73 17.28 -4.55
CA LEU A 196 -6.27 18.54 -5.14
C LEU A 196 -4.73 18.56 -5.17
N PRO A 197 -4.09 18.74 -6.35
CA PRO A 197 -2.63 18.77 -6.48
C PRO A 197 -1.97 19.83 -5.60
N ASP A 198 -2.61 21.00 -5.46
CA ASP A 198 -2.10 22.13 -4.67
C ASP A 198 -1.96 21.79 -3.19
N LEU A 199 -2.65 20.76 -2.71
CA LEU A 199 -2.62 20.31 -1.32
C LEU A 199 -1.48 19.32 -1.03
N THR A 200 -0.84 18.75 -2.07
CA THR A 200 0.23 17.74 -1.92
C THR A 200 1.30 18.14 -0.90
N PRO A 201 1.86 19.38 -0.91
CA PRO A 201 2.88 19.78 0.08
C PRO A 201 2.38 19.73 1.53
N LEU A 202 1.10 20.03 1.77
CA LEU A 202 0.49 19.94 3.09
C LEU A 202 0.28 18.49 3.51
N LEU A 203 -0.22 17.64 2.60
CA LEU A 203 -0.40 16.20 2.86
C LEU A 203 0.93 15.54 3.26
N GLU A 204 2.00 15.79 2.50
CA GLU A 204 3.33 15.27 2.82
C GLU A 204 3.84 15.79 4.17
N THR A 205 3.66 17.08 4.43
CA THR A 205 4.11 17.68 5.69
C THR A 205 3.37 17.09 6.90
N LEU A 206 2.06 16.82 6.76
CA LEU A 206 1.28 16.12 7.79
C LEU A 206 1.77 14.68 8.00
N LEU A 207 1.95 13.91 6.92
CA LEU A 207 2.44 12.53 7.01
C LEU A 207 3.83 12.44 7.63
N LEU A 208 4.70 13.42 7.38
CA LEU A 208 6.04 13.48 7.98
C LEU A 208 6.04 14.11 9.39
N TYR A 209 4.90 14.57 9.91
CA TYR A 209 4.80 15.16 11.24
C TYR A 209 4.63 14.07 12.31
N HIS A 210 5.69 13.83 13.09
CA HIS A 210 5.77 12.79 14.12
C HIS A 210 5.53 13.31 15.54
N GLY A 211 4.86 14.47 15.70
CA GLY A 211 4.79 15.27 16.94
C GLY A 211 4.94 14.43 18.21
N GLY A 212 5.89 14.80 19.09
CA GLY A 212 6.55 13.91 20.07
C GLY A 212 5.70 13.23 21.17
N ALA A 213 4.43 12.93 20.93
CA ALA A 213 3.56 12.08 21.72
C ALA A 213 3.69 10.60 21.28
N SER A 214 3.37 9.68 22.17
CA SER A 214 3.40 8.23 21.91
C SER A 214 2.19 7.70 21.13
N LYS A 215 1.20 8.56 20.83
CA LYS A 215 -0.03 8.20 20.10
C LYS A 215 -0.08 8.92 18.76
N GLU A 216 -0.71 8.26 17.79
CA GLU A 216 -0.98 8.84 16.48
C GLU A 216 -1.80 10.14 16.63
N ILE A 217 -1.34 11.20 15.97
CA ILE A 217 -1.87 12.56 16.05
C ILE A 217 -2.89 12.81 14.94
N LEU A 218 -2.64 12.23 13.76
CA LEU A 218 -3.51 12.39 12.60
C LEU A 218 -4.79 11.57 12.79
N SER A 219 -5.87 12.02 12.18
CA SER A 219 -7.12 11.25 12.15
C SER A 219 -6.95 9.97 11.32
N SER A 220 -7.56 8.88 11.77
CA SER A 220 -7.49 7.58 11.07
C SER A 220 -8.19 7.68 9.71
N GLU A 221 -9.31 8.41 9.65
CA GLU A 221 -10.07 8.69 8.42
C GLU A 221 -9.20 9.39 7.38
N PHE A 222 -8.32 10.31 7.80
CA PHE A 222 -7.38 10.97 6.91
C PHE A 222 -6.32 10.00 6.37
N LEU A 223 -5.71 9.19 7.23
CA LEU A 223 -4.68 8.22 6.83
C LEU A 223 -5.23 7.17 5.86
N GLU A 224 -6.46 6.70 6.10
CA GLU A 224 -7.18 5.79 5.20
C GLU A 224 -7.49 6.47 3.86
N ALA A 225 -8.08 7.66 3.88
CA ALA A 225 -8.46 8.37 2.66
C ALA A 225 -7.25 8.73 1.78
N VAL A 226 -6.12 9.10 2.40
CA VAL A 226 -4.86 9.35 1.69
C VAL A 226 -4.31 8.05 1.10
N ASN A 227 -4.27 6.95 1.87
CA ASN A 227 -3.83 5.65 1.37
C ASN A 227 -4.66 5.20 0.16
N ASP A 228 -5.99 5.31 0.27
CA ASP A 228 -6.92 4.98 -0.79
C ASP A 228 -6.68 5.82 -2.07
N ALA A 229 -6.42 7.11 -1.89
CA ALA A 229 -6.11 8.00 -3.01
C ALA A 229 -4.76 7.65 -3.67
N VAL A 230 -3.74 7.26 -2.89
CA VAL A 230 -2.45 6.78 -3.40
C VAL A 230 -2.62 5.48 -4.17
N LEU A 231 -3.29 4.47 -3.59
CA LEU A 231 -3.50 3.17 -4.23
C LEU A 231 -4.30 3.27 -5.53
N LYS A 232 -5.28 4.20 -5.58
CA LYS A 232 -6.07 4.51 -6.79
C LYS A 232 -5.34 5.45 -7.76
N LYS A 233 -4.08 5.80 -7.49
CA LYS A 233 -3.24 6.73 -8.29
C LYS A 233 -3.90 8.09 -8.55
N LYS A 234 -4.74 8.56 -7.63
CA LYS A 234 -5.42 9.87 -7.71
C LYS A 234 -4.52 11.01 -7.25
N ILE A 235 -3.51 10.69 -6.44
CA ILE A 235 -2.52 11.63 -5.93
C ILE A 235 -1.12 11.05 -6.10
N SER A 236 -0.13 11.94 -6.21
CA SER A 236 1.29 11.59 -6.26
C SER A 236 1.97 12.20 -5.04
N LEU A 237 2.50 11.35 -4.17
CA LEU A 237 3.26 11.74 -2.97
C LEU A 237 4.70 11.21 -3.09
N SER A 238 5.63 11.85 -2.39
CA SER A 238 7.00 11.36 -2.21
C SER A 238 7.04 10.02 -1.48
N GLU A 239 8.07 9.22 -1.80
CA GLU A 239 8.29 7.90 -1.18
C GLU A 239 8.36 7.99 0.36
N SER A 240 9.03 9.03 0.90
CA SER A 240 9.16 9.23 2.34
C SER A 240 7.81 9.45 3.03
N ALA A 241 6.88 10.17 2.41
CA ALA A 241 5.54 10.40 2.94
C ALA A 241 4.72 9.10 2.96
N ILE A 242 4.80 8.30 1.89
CA ILE A 242 4.13 6.99 1.79
C ILE A 242 4.70 6.00 2.82
N PHE A 243 6.03 5.96 2.98
CA PHE A 243 6.68 5.09 3.96
C PHE A 243 6.30 5.49 5.38
N SER A 244 6.21 6.80 5.68
CA SER A 244 5.76 7.26 6.98
C SER A 244 4.30 6.88 7.26
N LEU A 245 3.42 7.01 6.26
CA LEU A 245 2.03 6.56 6.35
C LEU A 245 1.93 5.08 6.73
N TRP A 246 2.62 4.19 5.99
CA TRP A 246 2.59 2.76 6.26
C TRP A 246 3.30 2.34 7.54
N HIS A 247 4.32 3.08 7.96
CA HIS A 247 4.99 2.86 9.24
C HIS A 247 4.08 3.17 10.43
N ARG A 248 3.18 4.15 10.30
CA ARG A 248 2.34 4.66 11.38
C ARG A 248 0.94 4.05 11.41
N HIS A 249 0.41 3.66 10.26
CA HIS A 249 -0.96 3.17 10.12
C HIS A 249 -0.99 1.76 9.52
N LEU A 250 -1.09 0.76 10.40
CA LEU A 250 -1.15 -0.65 10.02
C LEU A 250 -2.25 -0.97 8.98
N PRO A 251 -3.50 -0.48 9.12
CA PRO A 251 -4.55 -0.77 8.13
C PRO A 251 -4.21 -0.27 6.72
N SER A 252 -3.46 0.84 6.60
CA SER A 252 -3.01 1.35 5.31
C SER A 252 -1.99 0.42 4.66
N LEU A 253 -1.04 -0.10 5.44
CA LEU A 253 -0.04 -1.07 4.95
C LEU A 253 -0.68 -2.41 4.56
N GLU A 254 -1.62 -2.89 5.37
CA GLU A 254 -2.40 -4.11 5.06
C GLU A 254 -3.17 -3.93 3.75
N SER A 255 -3.91 -2.83 3.60
CA SER A 255 -4.65 -2.49 2.39
C SER A 255 -3.73 -2.38 1.16
N ALA A 256 -2.55 -1.77 1.29
CA ALA A 256 -1.58 -1.68 0.20
C ALA A 256 -1.04 -3.06 -0.21
N THR A 257 -0.74 -3.92 0.75
CA THR A 257 -0.22 -5.28 0.50
C THR A 257 -1.28 -6.18 -0.14
N LEU A 258 -2.52 -6.12 0.35
CA LEU A 258 -3.64 -6.88 -0.21
C LEU A 258 -4.02 -6.39 -1.61
N SER A 259 -4.01 -5.07 -1.84
CA SER A 259 -4.22 -4.50 -3.18
C SER A 259 -3.15 -4.96 -4.18
N LEU A 260 -1.88 -5.05 -3.75
CA LEU A 260 -0.82 -5.62 -4.58
C LEU A 260 -1.08 -7.10 -4.91
N LEU A 261 -1.45 -7.91 -3.92
CA LEU A 261 -1.78 -9.32 -4.14
C LEU A 261 -2.95 -9.47 -5.11
N ASP A 262 -4.04 -8.71 -4.93
CA ASP A 262 -5.22 -8.73 -5.80
C ASP A 262 -4.88 -8.34 -7.26
N GLN A 263 -4.03 -7.32 -7.44
CA GLN A 263 -3.55 -6.93 -8.77
C GLN A 263 -2.70 -8.02 -9.43
N LEU A 264 -1.84 -8.70 -8.66
CA LEU A 264 -0.94 -9.72 -9.18
C LEU A 264 -1.61 -11.07 -9.42
N THR A 265 -2.60 -11.45 -8.61
CA THR A 265 -3.39 -12.68 -8.82
C THR A 265 -4.36 -12.52 -9.99
N SER A 266 -4.86 -11.30 -10.21
CA SER A 266 -5.64 -10.95 -11.41
C SER A 266 -4.79 -10.92 -12.68
N LEU A 267 -3.46 -10.80 -12.55
CA LEU A 267 -2.54 -10.82 -13.67
C LEU A 267 -2.22 -12.26 -14.05
N GLN A 268 -2.48 -12.63 -15.30
CA GLN A 268 -1.99 -13.90 -15.83
C GLN A 268 -0.45 -13.87 -15.83
N ILE A 269 0.18 -14.64 -14.94
CA ILE A 269 1.64 -14.68 -14.77
C ILE A 269 2.23 -15.38 -16.00
N ASN A 270 2.52 -14.60 -17.04
CA ASN A 270 3.21 -15.04 -18.26
C ASN A 270 4.65 -14.48 -18.36
N SER A 271 5.02 -13.55 -17.48
CA SER A 271 6.34 -12.94 -17.42
C SER A 271 6.63 -12.42 -16.02
N LEU A 272 7.75 -12.85 -15.44
CA LEU A 272 8.20 -12.35 -14.13
C LEU A 272 8.69 -10.90 -14.20
N GLU A 273 9.09 -10.41 -15.37
CA GLU A 273 9.42 -8.99 -15.53
C GLU A 273 8.20 -8.10 -15.29
N LYS A 274 7.02 -8.49 -15.79
CA LYS A 274 5.78 -7.75 -15.53
C LYS A 274 5.41 -7.78 -14.05
N VAL A 275 5.48 -8.95 -13.42
CA VAL A 275 5.27 -9.10 -11.96
C VAL A 275 6.23 -8.21 -11.19
N ALA A 276 7.53 -8.24 -11.54
CA ALA A 276 8.55 -7.42 -10.90
C ALA A 276 8.30 -5.92 -11.11
N CYS A 277 7.83 -5.48 -12.28
CA CYS A 277 7.44 -4.09 -12.52
C CYS A 277 6.28 -3.66 -11.61
N VAL A 278 5.20 -4.44 -11.54
CA VAL A 278 4.05 -4.13 -10.67
C VAL A 278 4.47 -4.07 -9.21
N ILE A 279 5.29 -5.01 -8.75
CA ILE A 279 5.81 -5.02 -7.37
C ILE A 279 6.69 -3.78 -7.11
N LYS A 280 7.57 -3.39 -8.04
CA LYS A 280 8.39 -2.16 -7.91
C LYS A 280 7.54 -0.90 -7.87
N ASP A 281 6.52 -0.82 -8.71
CA ASP A 281 5.60 0.31 -8.80
C ASP A 281 4.77 0.48 -7.52
N SER A 282 4.60 -0.60 -6.74
CA SER A 282 3.90 -0.56 -5.45
C SER A 282 4.69 0.15 -4.33
N LEU A 283 6.00 0.36 -4.50
CA LEU A 283 6.93 0.88 -3.48
C LEU A 283 7.08 0.02 -2.21
N LEU A 284 6.37 -1.11 -2.08
CA LEU A 284 6.47 -1.98 -0.91
C LEU A 284 7.86 -2.58 -0.70
N PRO A 285 8.62 -3.03 -1.74
CA PRO A 285 9.99 -3.49 -1.53
C PRO A 285 10.91 -2.42 -0.92
N GLN A 286 10.69 -1.15 -1.29
CA GLN A 286 11.42 -0.01 -0.77
C GLN A 286 11.01 0.31 0.67
N ALA A 287 9.71 0.37 0.95
CA ALA A 287 9.21 0.57 2.30
C ALA A 287 9.65 -0.54 3.27
N ALA A 288 9.74 -1.77 2.77
CA ALA A 288 10.20 -2.93 3.52
C ALA A 288 11.69 -2.87 3.91
N SER A 289 12.47 -1.88 3.47
CA SER A 289 13.79 -1.64 4.06
C SER A 289 13.72 -1.26 5.54
N HIS A 290 12.54 -0.85 6.03
CA HIS A 290 12.25 -0.78 7.45
C HIS A 290 11.76 -2.14 7.99
N PRO A 291 12.44 -2.76 9.00
CA PRO A 291 12.12 -4.10 9.47
C PRO A 291 10.67 -4.30 9.95
N ALA A 292 10.05 -3.26 10.54
CA ALA A 292 8.66 -3.35 10.98
C ALA A 292 7.69 -3.55 9.80
N ILE A 293 7.92 -2.81 8.69
CA ILE A 293 7.11 -2.92 7.48
C ILE A 293 7.34 -4.29 6.83
N PHE A 294 8.62 -4.69 6.66
CA PHE A 294 8.96 -6.00 6.12
C PHE A 294 8.24 -7.13 6.85
N ARG A 295 8.27 -7.12 8.18
CA ARG A 295 7.66 -8.19 8.99
C ARG A 295 6.16 -8.29 8.79
N ILE A 296 5.45 -7.15 8.69
CA ILE A 296 4.00 -7.15 8.44
C ILE A 296 3.70 -7.67 7.03
N VAL A 297 4.40 -7.17 6.01
CA VAL A 297 4.22 -7.62 4.62
C VAL A 297 4.51 -9.11 4.48
N ASN A 298 5.61 -9.57 5.08
CA ASN A 298 6.02 -10.97 5.08
C ASN A 298 5.01 -11.87 5.82
N GLU A 299 4.38 -11.37 6.89
CA GLU A 299 3.31 -12.08 7.60
C GLU A 299 2.04 -12.21 6.75
N ILE A 300 1.65 -11.15 6.04
CA ILE A 300 0.51 -11.17 5.11
C ILE A 300 0.76 -12.19 4.00
N PHE A 301 1.96 -12.22 3.42
CA PHE A 301 2.35 -13.22 2.42
C PHE A 301 2.33 -14.64 2.98
N LYS A 302 2.83 -14.83 4.19
CA LYS A 302 2.79 -16.11 4.88
C LYS A 302 1.36 -16.62 5.04
N ASN A 303 0.44 -15.75 5.43
CA ASN A 303 -0.97 -16.08 5.57
C ASN A 303 -1.65 -16.33 4.21
N ALA A 304 -1.37 -15.51 3.19
CA ALA A 304 -1.88 -15.73 1.84
C ALA A 304 -1.46 -17.09 1.27
N LEU A 305 -0.24 -17.53 1.57
CA LEU A 305 0.26 -18.82 1.14
C LEU A 305 -0.40 -19.99 1.89
N LEU A 306 -0.67 -19.84 3.19
CA LEU A 306 -1.46 -20.80 3.97
C LEU A 306 -2.88 -20.95 3.42
N GLU A 307 -3.57 -19.83 3.19
CA GLU A 307 -4.96 -19.81 2.72
C GLU A 307 -5.12 -20.37 1.30
N THR A 308 -4.04 -20.36 0.50
CA THR A 308 -4.04 -20.88 -0.87
C THR A 308 -3.43 -22.29 -0.98
N ASP A 309 -3.16 -22.94 0.15
CA ASP A 309 -2.54 -24.28 0.22
C ASP A 309 -1.27 -24.40 -0.64
N GLY A 310 -0.46 -23.33 -0.67
CA GLY A 310 0.80 -23.31 -1.41
C GLY A 310 0.68 -23.07 -2.92
N ALA A 311 -0.36 -22.36 -3.39
CA ALA A 311 -0.55 -22.06 -4.82
C ALA A 311 0.72 -21.50 -5.49
N PRO A 312 1.12 -22.03 -6.66
CA PRO A 312 2.39 -21.67 -7.31
C PRO A 312 2.46 -20.20 -7.75
N GLU A 313 1.31 -19.59 -8.08
CA GLU A 313 1.22 -18.17 -8.42
C GLU A 313 1.57 -17.28 -7.23
N VAL A 314 0.99 -17.56 -6.05
CA VAL A 314 1.27 -16.82 -4.81
C VAL A 314 2.72 -17.01 -4.40
N MET A 315 3.22 -18.25 -4.45
CA MET A 315 4.62 -18.56 -4.17
C MET A 315 5.57 -17.74 -5.05
N THR A 316 5.27 -17.64 -6.35
CA THR A 316 6.06 -16.89 -7.32
C THR A 316 6.07 -15.40 -7.00
N ILE A 317 4.91 -14.82 -6.64
CA ILE A 317 4.80 -13.42 -6.23
C ILE A 317 5.70 -13.13 -5.03
N ILE A 318 5.65 -13.99 -4.01
CA ILE A 318 6.46 -13.86 -2.79
C ILE A 318 7.95 -13.90 -3.12
N GLN A 319 8.38 -14.87 -3.94
CA GLN A 319 9.78 -15.00 -4.33
C GLN A 319 10.29 -13.78 -5.11
N VAL A 320 9.50 -13.25 -6.06
CA VAL A 320 9.86 -12.02 -6.79
C VAL A 320 9.93 -10.83 -5.83
N PHE A 321 8.97 -10.70 -4.91
CA PHE A 321 9.02 -9.64 -3.89
C PHE A 321 10.29 -9.70 -3.05
N ILE A 322 10.64 -10.88 -2.53
CA ILE A 322 11.82 -11.08 -1.69
C ILE A 322 13.11 -10.77 -2.48
N GLN A 323 13.20 -11.20 -3.74
CA GLN A 323 14.32 -10.85 -4.62
C GLN A 323 14.47 -9.33 -4.78
N LEU A 324 13.37 -8.60 -4.99
CA LEU A 324 13.37 -7.15 -5.14
C LEU A 324 13.73 -6.44 -3.83
N PHE A 325 13.18 -6.90 -2.70
CA PHE A 325 13.54 -6.40 -1.37
C PHE A 325 15.05 -6.53 -1.11
N ILE A 326 15.65 -7.70 -1.41
CA ILE A 326 17.10 -7.91 -1.24
C ILE A 326 17.90 -6.96 -2.14
N GLN A 327 17.46 -6.74 -3.38
CA GLN A 327 18.11 -5.76 -4.28
C GLN A 327 18.09 -4.35 -3.69
N VAL A 328 16.96 -3.91 -3.13
CA VAL A 328 16.86 -2.59 -2.48
C VAL A 328 17.78 -2.52 -1.27
N GLN A 329 17.69 -3.49 -0.35
CA GLN A 329 18.49 -3.53 0.88
C GLN A 329 20.00 -3.50 0.60
N GLN A 330 20.44 -4.11 -0.50
CA GLN A 330 21.85 -4.09 -0.89
C GLN A 330 22.28 -2.76 -1.50
N ASN A 331 21.43 -2.14 -2.33
CA ASN A 331 21.68 -0.86 -2.98
C ASN A 331 21.61 0.35 -2.04
N GLU A 332 20.91 0.23 -0.90
CA GLU A 332 20.89 1.28 0.11
C GLU A 332 22.30 1.60 0.66
N ASN A 333 22.60 2.89 0.77
CA ASN A 333 23.88 3.39 1.27
C ASN A 333 24.18 2.86 2.69
N LYS A 334 25.45 2.48 2.92
CA LYS A 334 25.93 1.76 4.13
C LYS A 334 25.65 2.40 5.49
N GLN A 335 25.13 3.64 5.56
CA GLN A 335 24.99 4.39 6.81
C GLN A 335 23.76 4.01 7.65
N HIS A 336 22.72 3.36 7.10
CA HIS A 336 21.47 3.07 7.83
C HIS A 336 20.95 1.64 7.65
N LYS A 337 21.83 0.63 7.53
CA LYS A 337 21.37 -0.77 7.39
C LYS A 337 21.01 -1.39 8.73
N PHE A 338 19.76 -1.81 8.88
CA PHE A 338 19.32 -2.63 10.00
C PHE A 338 19.99 -4.02 9.98
N PRO A 339 20.28 -4.63 11.14
CA PRO A 339 20.82 -5.98 11.20
C PRO A 339 19.80 -6.99 10.68
N LEU A 340 20.26 -8.10 10.07
CA LEU A 340 19.40 -9.17 9.54
C LEU A 340 18.43 -9.74 10.58
N LYS A 341 18.87 -9.80 11.84
CA LYS A 341 18.04 -10.22 12.98
C LYS A 341 16.80 -9.33 13.19
N ALA A 342 16.81 -8.08 12.73
CA ALA A 342 15.63 -7.22 12.81
C ALA A 342 14.52 -7.66 11.83
N TYR A 343 14.90 -8.17 10.66
CA TYR A 343 13.96 -8.68 9.64
C TYR A 343 13.50 -10.10 9.96
N PHE A 344 14.42 -10.95 10.41
CA PHE A 344 14.16 -12.37 10.72
C PHE A 344 14.49 -12.69 12.20
N PRO A 345 13.72 -12.18 13.17
CA PRO A 345 14.07 -12.27 14.60
C PRO A 345 14.00 -13.68 15.17
N HIS A 346 13.08 -14.51 14.66
CA HIS A 346 12.80 -15.86 15.18
C HIS A 346 13.51 -16.98 14.40
N HIS A 347 14.26 -16.64 13.36
CA HIS A 347 14.87 -17.63 12.46
C HIS A 347 16.33 -17.91 12.82
N HIS A 348 16.79 -19.12 12.51
CA HIS A 348 18.18 -19.52 12.67
C HIS A 348 19.09 -18.70 11.74
N GLN A 349 19.89 -17.79 12.31
CA GLN A 349 20.64 -16.78 11.55
C GLN A 349 21.61 -17.36 10.51
N PRO A 350 22.38 -18.44 10.77
CA PRO A 350 23.22 -19.06 9.74
C PRO A 350 22.44 -19.50 8.50
N LEU A 351 21.22 -20.02 8.66
CA LEU A 351 20.38 -20.42 7.54
C LEU A 351 19.91 -19.19 6.75
N VAL A 352 19.45 -18.15 7.44
CA VAL A 352 19.03 -16.87 6.82
C VAL A 352 20.17 -16.26 6.00
N ILE A 353 21.39 -16.22 6.56
CA ILE A 353 22.57 -15.70 5.86
C ILE A 353 22.90 -16.52 4.61
N ALA A 354 22.79 -17.85 4.70
CA ALA A 354 23.03 -18.72 3.55
C ALA A 354 22.00 -18.45 2.43
N LEU A 355 20.71 -18.38 2.76
CA LEU A 355 19.63 -18.16 1.80
C LEU A 355 19.64 -16.76 1.16
N LEU A 356 20.00 -15.71 1.92
CA LEU A 356 20.08 -14.33 1.42
C LEU A 356 21.16 -14.11 0.37
N ARG A 357 22.16 -15.00 0.32
CA ARG A 357 23.25 -14.88 -0.65
C ARG A 357 22.67 -15.08 -2.05
N ARG A 358 22.99 -14.19 -3.00
CA ARG A 358 22.44 -14.30 -4.36
C ARG A 358 23.27 -15.25 -5.21
N PRO A 359 22.65 -16.11 -6.03
CA PRO A 359 23.37 -17.08 -6.84
C PRO A 359 24.44 -16.47 -7.75
N PHE A 360 24.17 -15.33 -8.39
CA PHE A 360 25.13 -14.67 -9.27
C PHE A 360 26.33 -14.03 -8.55
N GLU A 361 26.26 -13.87 -7.23
CA GLU A 361 27.39 -13.41 -6.41
C GLU A 361 28.40 -14.54 -6.14
N LEU A 362 28.01 -15.80 -6.39
CA LEU A 362 28.91 -16.94 -6.35
C LEU A 362 29.25 -17.43 -7.76
N PRO A 363 30.51 -17.82 -8.01
CA PRO A 363 30.84 -18.62 -9.17
C PRO A 363 30.07 -19.95 -9.13
N SER A 364 29.58 -20.39 -10.30
CA SER A 364 28.76 -21.59 -10.45
C SER A 364 29.40 -22.86 -9.89
N THR A 365 30.73 -22.94 -9.87
CA THR A 365 31.51 -24.04 -9.27
C THR A 365 31.28 -24.22 -7.77
N HIS A 366 30.84 -23.17 -7.06
CA HIS A 366 30.60 -23.22 -5.61
C HIS A 366 29.13 -23.41 -5.25
N TRP A 367 28.22 -23.37 -6.22
CA TRP A 367 26.77 -23.52 -5.96
C TRP A 367 26.45 -24.84 -5.27
N LEU A 368 27.07 -25.95 -5.70
CA LEU A 368 26.85 -27.26 -5.09
C LEU A 368 27.25 -27.29 -3.61
N GLN A 369 28.43 -26.76 -3.28
CA GLN A 369 28.90 -26.73 -1.89
C GLN A 369 28.01 -25.84 -1.03
N HIS A 370 27.54 -24.72 -1.58
CA HIS A 370 26.64 -23.80 -0.89
C HIS A 370 25.26 -24.43 -0.64
N LEU A 371 24.68 -25.09 -1.64
CA LEU A 371 23.42 -25.80 -1.51
C LEU A 371 23.50 -26.95 -0.51
N LYS A 372 24.61 -27.70 -0.51
CA LYS A 372 24.87 -28.72 0.50
C LYS A 372 24.89 -28.11 1.90
N HIS A 373 25.55 -26.97 2.09
CA HIS A 373 25.56 -26.27 3.36
C HIS A 373 24.16 -25.82 3.80
N ILE A 374 23.33 -25.29 2.89
CA ILE A 374 21.93 -24.95 3.16
C ILE A 374 21.16 -26.20 3.62
N SER A 375 21.26 -27.30 2.86
CA SER A 375 20.58 -28.56 3.16
C SER A 375 21.01 -29.13 4.52
N ASP A 376 22.31 -29.21 4.79
CA ASP A 376 22.83 -29.77 6.04
C ASP A 376 22.40 -28.93 7.25
N THR A 377 22.42 -27.60 7.10
CA THR A 377 21.95 -26.67 8.15
C THR A 377 20.46 -26.82 8.38
N LEU A 378 19.65 -26.87 7.32
CA LEU A 378 18.21 -27.03 7.39
C LEU A 378 17.83 -28.37 8.02
N LYS A 379 18.49 -29.45 7.58
CA LYS A 379 18.32 -30.80 8.14
C LYS A 379 18.63 -30.84 9.64
N SER A 380 19.74 -30.22 10.06
CA SER A 380 20.08 -30.11 11.48
C SER A 380 19.03 -29.38 12.31
N ILE A 381 18.33 -28.39 11.75
CA ILE A 381 17.28 -27.66 12.46
C ILE A 381 16.01 -28.52 12.54
N VAL A 382 15.60 -29.11 11.41
CA VAL A 382 14.36 -29.90 11.31
C VAL A 382 14.43 -31.22 12.09
N GLU A 383 15.61 -31.83 12.16
CA GLU A 383 15.84 -33.07 12.92
C GLU A 383 16.14 -32.80 14.40
N ASP A 384 16.28 -31.54 14.83
CA ASP A 384 16.41 -31.21 16.25
C ASP A 384 15.08 -31.45 16.98
N THR A 385 15.15 -32.17 18.10
CA THR A 385 14.03 -32.60 18.95
C THR A 385 13.16 -31.44 19.46
N ASN A 386 13.70 -30.21 19.42
CA ASN A 386 13.01 -29.00 19.85
C ASN A 386 11.96 -28.48 18.85
N VAL A 387 12.05 -28.85 17.56
CA VAL A 387 11.07 -28.50 16.52
C VAL A 387 9.91 -29.48 16.58
N SER A 388 9.10 -29.35 17.63
CA SER A 388 8.03 -30.32 17.96
C SER A 388 6.64 -29.89 17.52
N SER A 389 6.48 -28.66 17.00
CA SER A 389 5.19 -28.15 16.53
C SER A 389 5.16 -27.98 15.01
N PHE A 390 3.98 -28.24 14.42
CA PHE A 390 3.71 -27.98 12.99
C PHE A 390 3.90 -26.50 12.63
N ALA A 391 3.65 -25.59 13.58
CA ALA A 391 3.84 -24.15 13.37
C ALA A 391 5.32 -23.80 13.18
N ASP A 392 6.23 -24.39 13.97
CA ASP A 392 7.67 -24.13 13.84
C ASP A 392 8.23 -24.67 12.51
N LEU A 393 7.77 -25.84 12.07
CA LEU A 393 8.13 -26.39 10.75
C LEU A 393 7.64 -25.51 9.62
N TYR A 394 6.41 -24.97 9.74
CA TYR A 394 5.85 -24.07 8.74
C TYR A 394 6.65 -22.75 8.64
N GLU A 395 7.08 -22.16 9.76
CA GLU A 395 7.94 -20.97 9.75
C GLU A 395 9.28 -21.24 9.02
N ILE A 396 9.91 -22.38 9.31
CA ILE A 396 11.17 -22.77 8.66
C ILE A 396 10.95 -23.01 7.16
N TRP A 397 9.88 -23.71 6.79
CA TRP A 397 9.54 -23.94 5.39
C TRP A 397 9.25 -22.64 4.65
N PHE A 398 8.46 -21.74 5.25
CA PHE A 398 8.12 -20.46 4.66
C PHE A 398 9.37 -19.62 4.38
N LEU A 399 10.33 -19.61 5.31
CA LEU A 399 11.64 -18.99 5.08
C LEU A 399 12.30 -19.57 3.84
N VAL A 400 12.41 -20.90 3.72
CA VAL A 400 13.03 -21.55 2.54
C VAL A 400 12.26 -21.21 1.27
N ALA A 401 10.94 -21.15 1.34
CA ALA A 401 10.05 -20.89 0.22
C ALA A 401 10.21 -19.48 -0.36
N CYS A 402 10.46 -18.48 0.49
CA CYS A 402 10.82 -17.12 0.10
C CYS A 402 12.10 -17.06 -0.77
N PHE A 403 12.99 -18.04 -0.64
CA PHE A 403 14.26 -18.13 -1.37
C PHE A 403 14.28 -19.27 -2.41
N GLY A 404 13.16 -19.46 -3.12
CA GLY A 404 12.99 -20.53 -4.11
C GLY A 404 14.00 -20.58 -5.25
N GLU A 405 14.75 -19.50 -5.52
CA GLU A 405 15.81 -19.52 -6.55
C GLU A 405 16.88 -20.58 -6.25
N TRP A 406 17.24 -20.78 -4.97
CA TRP A 406 18.18 -21.84 -4.59
C TRP A 406 17.62 -23.24 -4.84
N LEU A 407 16.29 -23.41 -4.76
CA LEU A 407 15.62 -24.69 -5.01
C LEU A 407 15.63 -25.02 -6.50
N ASP A 408 15.38 -24.03 -7.35
CA ASP A 408 15.50 -24.19 -8.80
C ASP A 408 16.95 -24.49 -9.20
N ILE A 409 17.94 -23.92 -8.49
CA ILE A 409 19.35 -24.21 -8.76
C ILE A 409 19.70 -25.61 -8.26
N ALA A 410 19.14 -26.07 -7.14
CA ALA A 410 19.33 -27.43 -6.68
C ALA A 410 18.83 -28.46 -7.70
N ALA A 411 17.64 -28.25 -8.27
CA ALA A 411 17.10 -29.09 -9.33
C ALA A 411 17.97 -29.06 -10.61
N GLU A 412 18.47 -27.89 -11.00
CA GLU A 412 19.40 -27.75 -12.12
C GLU A 412 20.73 -28.48 -11.85
N GLN A 413 21.31 -28.31 -10.65
CA GLN A 413 22.58 -28.92 -10.28
C GLN A 413 22.48 -30.44 -10.19
N LEU A 414 21.33 -31.01 -9.83
CA LEU A 414 21.10 -32.46 -9.92
C LEU A 414 21.29 -32.98 -11.34
N MET A 415 20.89 -32.22 -12.36
CA MET A 415 21.07 -32.63 -13.76
C MET A 415 22.51 -32.41 -14.26
N LYS A 416 23.22 -31.40 -13.74
CA LYS A 416 24.54 -30.99 -14.26
C LYS A 416 25.74 -31.53 -13.49
N ALA A 417 25.61 -31.77 -12.19
CA ALA A 417 26.70 -32.11 -11.29
C ALA A 417 26.45 -33.46 -10.61
N ALA A 418 27.31 -34.44 -10.88
CA ALA A 418 27.17 -35.81 -10.38
C ALA A 418 27.56 -36.01 -8.90
N VAL A 419 27.68 -34.95 -8.11
CA VAL A 419 28.28 -35.00 -6.77
C VAL A 419 27.23 -34.61 -5.72
N ALA A 420 26.92 -35.53 -4.80
CA ALA A 420 26.00 -35.38 -3.66
C ALA A 420 24.50 -35.16 -3.99
N PRO A 421 23.83 -36.11 -4.68
CA PRO A 421 22.40 -36.02 -4.98
C PRO A 421 21.53 -36.03 -3.72
N ASP A 422 21.93 -36.74 -2.66
CA ASP A 422 21.10 -36.94 -1.47
C ASP A 422 20.78 -35.63 -0.75
N ALA A 423 21.74 -34.70 -0.64
CA ALA A 423 21.51 -33.41 0.02
C ALA A 423 20.53 -32.53 -0.79
N LEU A 424 20.69 -32.50 -2.12
CA LEU A 424 19.81 -31.71 -2.98
C LEU A 424 18.40 -32.30 -3.07
N LEU A 425 18.29 -33.63 -3.16
CA LEU A 425 17.01 -34.32 -3.11
C LEU A 425 16.31 -34.12 -1.76
N TRP A 426 17.06 -34.13 -0.66
CA TRP A 426 16.50 -33.85 0.67
C TRP A 426 15.94 -32.43 0.76
N LEU A 427 16.68 -31.45 0.25
CA LEU A 427 16.23 -30.06 0.20
C LEU A 427 14.94 -29.90 -0.62
N LEU A 428 14.86 -30.53 -1.80
CA LEU A 428 13.67 -30.50 -2.64
C LEU A 428 12.49 -31.25 -2.00
N ALA A 429 12.74 -32.41 -1.39
CA ALA A 429 11.71 -33.17 -0.67
C ALA A 429 11.14 -32.36 0.50
N PHE A 430 11.98 -31.66 1.25
CA PHE A 430 11.51 -30.75 2.31
C PHE A 430 10.67 -29.59 1.77
N TYR A 431 11.07 -28.99 0.64
CA TYR A 431 10.33 -27.88 0.03
C TYR A 431 8.94 -28.28 -0.49
N TYR A 432 8.82 -29.43 -1.16
CA TYR A 432 7.54 -29.87 -1.71
C TYR A 432 6.66 -30.59 -0.69
N CYS A 433 7.27 -31.28 0.30
CA CYS A 433 6.56 -32.05 1.31
C CYS A 433 6.94 -31.60 2.74
N PRO A 434 6.67 -30.35 3.14
CA PRO A 434 7.13 -29.81 4.43
C PRO A 434 6.49 -30.46 5.65
N GLN A 435 5.25 -30.94 5.50
CA GLN A 435 4.47 -31.55 6.59
C GLN A 435 4.87 -33.00 6.86
N ASN A 436 5.67 -33.62 5.98
CA ASN A 436 6.05 -35.02 6.14
C ASN A 436 6.91 -35.19 7.38
N GLU A 437 6.49 -36.08 8.28
CA GLU A 437 7.32 -36.52 9.40
C GLU A 437 8.61 -37.18 8.90
N ASN A 438 9.61 -37.35 9.76
CA ASN A 438 10.92 -37.91 9.38
C ASN A 438 10.81 -39.25 8.62
N GLN A 439 9.85 -40.12 8.99
CA GLN A 439 9.62 -41.39 8.30
C GLN A 439 9.02 -41.21 6.91
N GLN A 440 7.98 -40.38 6.76
CA GLN A 440 7.36 -40.08 5.47
C GLN A 440 8.35 -39.36 4.54
N ARG A 441 9.16 -38.45 5.08
CA ARG A 441 10.22 -37.77 4.31
C ARG A 441 11.28 -38.74 3.83
N THR A 442 11.62 -39.76 4.63
CA THR A 442 12.53 -40.84 4.21
C THR A 442 11.94 -41.63 3.04
N GLN A 443 10.63 -41.87 3.02
CA GLN A 443 9.95 -42.52 1.91
C GLN A 443 9.98 -41.64 0.63
N THR A 444 9.63 -40.35 0.74
CA THR A 444 9.75 -39.38 -0.37
C THR A 444 11.17 -39.30 -0.92
N MET A 445 12.18 -39.41 -0.06
CA MET A 445 13.58 -39.48 -0.45
C MET A 445 13.89 -40.72 -1.29
N VAL A 446 13.42 -41.90 -0.88
CA VAL A 446 13.62 -43.15 -1.64
C VAL A 446 12.96 -43.07 -3.02
N GLU A 447 11.73 -42.56 -3.09
CA GLU A 447 10.98 -42.40 -4.34
C GLU A 447 11.68 -41.41 -5.30
N SER A 448 12.02 -40.22 -4.80
CA SER A 448 12.72 -39.20 -5.58
C SER A 448 14.11 -39.67 -6.03
N GLN A 449 14.83 -40.43 -5.21
CA GLN A 449 16.11 -41.01 -5.58
C GLN A 449 16.00 -42.10 -6.64
N ALA A 450 14.94 -42.91 -6.62
CA ALA A 450 14.65 -43.89 -7.66
C ALA A 450 14.36 -43.20 -9.00
N VAL A 451 13.52 -42.16 -9.01
CA VAL A 451 13.22 -41.36 -10.20
C VAL A 451 14.49 -40.69 -10.72
N TYR A 452 15.23 -39.99 -9.87
CA TYR A 452 16.50 -39.35 -10.23
C TYR A 452 17.49 -40.35 -10.85
N SER A 453 17.68 -41.53 -10.24
CA SER A 453 18.59 -42.55 -10.76
C SER A 453 18.18 -43.01 -12.17
N ARG A 454 16.87 -43.16 -12.43
CA ARG A 454 16.35 -43.47 -13.77
C ARG A 454 16.61 -42.33 -14.76
N LEU A 455 16.37 -41.09 -14.38
CA LEU A 455 16.68 -39.93 -15.22
C LEU A 455 18.16 -39.84 -15.56
N MET A 456 19.05 -40.10 -14.59
CA MET A 456 20.49 -40.11 -14.84
C MET A 456 20.94 -41.25 -15.76
N MET A 457 20.27 -42.40 -15.76
CA MET A 457 20.51 -43.46 -16.77
C MET A 457 20.12 -43.01 -18.19
N LEU A 458 19.14 -42.12 -18.32
CA LEU A 458 18.66 -41.59 -19.60
C LEU A 458 19.42 -40.33 -20.03
N TYR A 459 20.08 -39.62 -19.12
CA TYR A 459 20.67 -38.30 -19.35
C TYR A 459 21.64 -38.23 -20.53
N ASN A 460 22.46 -39.26 -20.70
CA ASN A 460 23.45 -39.35 -21.78
C ASN A 460 22.91 -39.97 -23.08
N ARG A 461 21.64 -40.39 -23.13
CA ARG A 461 21.03 -40.92 -24.36
C ARG A 461 20.71 -39.77 -25.30
N THR A 462 21.28 -39.80 -26.50
CA THR A 462 21.03 -38.80 -27.55
C THR A 462 19.71 -39.02 -28.29
N VAL A 463 19.20 -40.25 -28.28
CA VAL A 463 17.89 -40.62 -28.82
C VAL A 463 17.06 -41.18 -27.68
N LEU A 464 16.01 -40.46 -27.32
CA LEU A 464 15.07 -40.82 -26.27
C LEU A 464 13.66 -40.74 -26.85
N SER A 465 12.84 -41.75 -26.61
CA SER A 465 11.41 -41.71 -26.98
C SER A 465 10.55 -41.28 -25.79
N PHE A 466 9.37 -40.74 -26.09
CA PHE A 466 8.36 -40.42 -25.07
C PHE A 466 8.05 -41.63 -24.16
N GLY A 467 7.90 -42.82 -24.75
CA GLY A 467 7.60 -44.05 -24.02
C GLY A 467 8.71 -44.50 -23.06
N ASP A 468 9.99 -44.26 -23.39
CA ASP A 468 11.11 -44.59 -22.50
C ASP A 468 11.07 -43.74 -21.22
N LEU A 469 10.72 -42.47 -21.34
CA LEU A 469 10.60 -41.56 -20.20
C LEU A 469 9.33 -41.86 -19.40
N GLN A 470 8.19 -42.07 -20.07
CA GLN A 470 6.92 -42.36 -19.41
C GLN A 470 6.98 -43.68 -18.60
N ALA A 471 7.58 -44.74 -19.15
CA ALA A 471 7.77 -46.00 -18.43
C ALA A 471 8.70 -45.85 -17.21
N SER A 472 9.65 -44.91 -17.26
CA SER A 472 10.56 -44.63 -16.15
C SER A 472 9.88 -43.87 -15.00
N VAL A 473 8.85 -43.07 -15.30
CA VAL A 473 8.09 -42.27 -14.33
C VAL A 473 6.93 -43.07 -13.73
N ASN A 474 6.15 -43.78 -14.55
CA ASN A 474 4.95 -44.50 -14.09
C ASN A 474 5.27 -45.63 -13.09
N ASN A 475 6.46 -46.25 -13.19
CA ASN A 475 6.92 -47.25 -12.22
C ASN A 475 7.34 -46.67 -10.85
N ALA A 476 7.11 -45.38 -10.59
CA ALA A 476 7.41 -44.71 -9.32
C ALA A 476 6.23 -43.88 -8.80
N ALA A 477 5.12 -43.77 -9.55
CA ALA A 477 4.01 -42.85 -9.29
C ALA A 477 2.76 -43.56 -8.72
N ASP A 478 2.92 -44.71 -8.05
CA ASP A 478 1.82 -45.42 -7.38
C ASP A 478 1.41 -44.76 -6.04
N THR A 479 2.02 -43.63 -5.66
CA THR A 479 1.71 -42.87 -4.44
C THR A 479 0.74 -41.73 -4.73
N GLU A 480 -0.48 -41.81 -4.19
CA GLU A 480 -1.60 -40.86 -4.34
C GLU A 480 -1.34 -39.42 -3.79
N GLN A 481 -0.09 -39.06 -3.43
CA GLN A 481 0.22 -37.78 -2.79
C GLN A 481 0.65 -36.71 -3.79
N CYS A 482 -0.20 -35.68 -3.97
CA CYS A 482 0.00 -34.53 -4.86
C CYS A 482 1.40 -33.87 -4.72
N HIS A 483 1.91 -33.73 -3.49
CA HIS A 483 3.20 -33.07 -3.23
C HIS A 483 4.42 -33.81 -3.80
N THR A 484 4.40 -35.15 -3.80
CA THR A 484 5.46 -35.97 -4.42
C THR A 484 5.43 -35.80 -5.94
N GLN A 485 4.24 -35.61 -6.52
CA GLN A 485 4.08 -35.34 -7.94
C GLN A 485 4.66 -33.99 -8.36
N CYS A 486 4.55 -32.94 -7.54
CA CYS A 486 5.22 -31.65 -7.77
C CYS A 486 6.74 -31.79 -7.83
N LEU A 487 7.33 -32.52 -6.87
CA LEU A 487 8.77 -32.79 -6.85
C LEU A 487 9.23 -33.54 -8.11
N ILE A 488 8.52 -34.61 -8.48
CA ILE A 488 8.81 -35.40 -9.69
C ILE A 488 8.69 -34.53 -10.94
N THR A 489 7.66 -33.70 -11.03
CA THR A 489 7.44 -32.76 -12.13
C THR A 489 8.59 -31.77 -12.25
N HIS A 490 9.11 -31.27 -11.12
CA HIS A 490 10.26 -30.36 -11.11
C HIS A 490 11.54 -31.06 -11.62
N LEU A 491 11.81 -32.28 -11.18
CA LEU A 491 12.94 -33.09 -11.67
C LEU A 491 12.81 -33.38 -13.18
N LEU A 492 11.62 -33.76 -13.64
CA LEU A 492 11.34 -34.03 -15.05
C LEU A 492 11.51 -32.78 -15.92
N THR A 493 10.98 -31.65 -15.48
CA THR A 493 11.11 -30.38 -16.20
C THR A 493 12.59 -30.00 -16.38
N ASN A 494 13.40 -30.11 -15.33
CA ASN A 494 14.85 -29.87 -15.43
C ASN A 494 15.54 -30.91 -16.34
N PHE A 495 15.16 -32.19 -16.27
CA PHE A 495 15.70 -33.21 -17.17
C PHE A 495 15.43 -32.88 -18.64
N LEU A 496 14.21 -32.46 -18.97
CA LEU A 496 13.83 -32.08 -20.33
C LEU A 496 14.62 -30.84 -20.82
N LEU A 497 14.85 -29.87 -19.94
CA LEU A 497 15.55 -28.63 -20.27
C LEU A 497 17.07 -28.74 -20.32
N PHE A 498 17.68 -29.73 -19.65
CA PHE A 498 19.14 -29.80 -19.52
C PHE A 498 19.77 -31.08 -20.11
N SER A 499 19.01 -32.15 -20.37
CA SER A 499 19.53 -33.37 -21.01
C SER A 499 19.38 -33.35 -22.53
N SER A 500 20.36 -33.89 -23.26
CA SER A 500 20.35 -33.85 -24.73
C SER A 500 19.16 -34.60 -25.37
N GLY A 501 18.81 -35.78 -24.83
CA GLY A 501 17.64 -36.55 -25.26
C GLY A 501 16.32 -35.93 -24.82
N GLY A 502 16.26 -35.36 -23.60
CA GLY A 502 15.07 -34.68 -23.09
C GLY A 502 14.65 -33.48 -23.95
N HIS A 503 15.61 -32.70 -24.46
CA HIS A 503 15.30 -31.56 -25.34
C HIS A 503 14.51 -31.96 -26.59
N MET A 504 14.67 -33.19 -27.10
CA MET A 504 13.98 -33.62 -28.31
C MET A 504 12.51 -33.94 -28.08
N ILE A 505 12.16 -34.39 -26.87
CA ILE A 505 10.80 -34.82 -26.51
C ILE A 505 10.11 -33.82 -25.58
N ALA A 506 10.79 -32.74 -25.17
CA ALA A 506 10.30 -31.78 -24.19
C ALA A 506 8.92 -31.20 -24.55
N GLN A 507 8.72 -30.83 -25.82
CA GLN A 507 7.46 -30.26 -26.28
C GLN A 507 6.30 -31.26 -26.23
N GLU A 508 6.53 -32.49 -26.67
CA GLU A 508 5.52 -33.56 -26.63
C GLU A 508 5.18 -33.94 -25.19
N PHE A 509 6.20 -34.07 -24.34
CA PHE A 509 6.04 -34.49 -22.95
C PHE A 509 5.37 -33.42 -22.07
N ILE A 510 5.74 -32.14 -22.26
CA ILE A 510 5.09 -31.04 -21.53
C ILE A 510 3.63 -30.90 -21.92
N SER A 511 3.30 -30.97 -23.22
CA SER A 511 1.89 -30.96 -23.65
C SER A 511 1.11 -32.12 -23.07
N HIS A 512 1.71 -33.32 -23.01
CA HIS A 512 1.07 -34.46 -22.35
C HIS A 512 0.81 -34.19 -20.86
N ILE A 513 1.82 -33.73 -20.10
CA ILE A 513 1.63 -33.41 -18.67
C ILE A 513 0.52 -32.39 -18.48
N THR A 514 0.51 -31.31 -19.27
CA THR A 514 -0.48 -30.24 -19.13
C THR A 514 -1.90 -30.66 -19.51
N GLU A 515 -2.04 -31.64 -20.42
CA GLU A 515 -3.35 -32.18 -20.83
C GLU A 515 -3.86 -33.26 -19.87
N THR A 516 -2.98 -34.10 -19.30
CA THR A 516 -3.39 -35.28 -18.52
C THR A 516 -3.34 -35.09 -17.01
N THR A 517 -2.68 -34.04 -16.52
CA THR A 517 -2.51 -33.80 -15.08
C THR A 517 -2.88 -32.37 -14.72
N ASP A 518 -3.29 -32.14 -13.48
CA ASP A 518 -3.58 -30.80 -12.94
C ASP A 518 -2.29 -29.99 -12.63
N MET A 519 -1.16 -30.39 -13.23
CA MET A 519 0.17 -29.82 -12.98
C MET A 519 0.55 -28.71 -13.96
N SER A 520 -0.37 -28.29 -14.85
CA SER A 520 -0.11 -27.30 -15.88
C SER A 520 0.45 -25.98 -15.30
N LYS A 521 -0.13 -25.51 -14.19
CA LYS A 521 0.29 -24.31 -13.48
C LYS A 521 1.69 -24.41 -12.88
N GLU A 522 2.02 -25.55 -12.28
CA GLU A 522 3.35 -25.80 -11.71
C GLU A 522 4.42 -25.84 -12.82
N VAL A 523 4.17 -26.56 -13.91
CA VAL A 523 5.09 -26.62 -15.06
C VAL A 523 5.29 -25.23 -15.66
N CYS A 524 4.21 -24.48 -15.90
CA CYS A 524 4.28 -23.10 -16.37
C CYS A 524 5.12 -22.22 -15.43
N SER A 525 4.87 -22.29 -14.12
CA SER A 525 5.62 -21.52 -13.11
C SER A 525 7.11 -21.84 -13.13
N LEU A 526 7.47 -23.13 -13.16
CA LEU A 526 8.87 -23.58 -13.23
C LEU A 526 9.58 -23.11 -14.50
N LEU A 527 8.92 -23.19 -15.65
CA LEU A 527 9.47 -22.72 -16.93
C LEU A 527 9.70 -21.20 -16.90
N ILE A 528 8.72 -20.44 -16.42
CA ILE A 528 8.79 -18.97 -16.30
C ILE A 528 9.93 -18.55 -15.36
N ARG A 529 10.05 -19.17 -14.18
CA ARG A 529 11.13 -18.93 -13.22
C ARG A 529 12.50 -19.25 -13.81
N THR A 530 12.60 -20.38 -14.52
CA THR A 530 13.85 -20.79 -15.18
C THR A 530 14.23 -19.81 -16.29
N ALA A 531 13.27 -19.33 -17.09
CA ALA A 531 13.48 -18.30 -18.12
C ALA A 531 14.12 -17.03 -17.53
N TYR A 532 13.46 -16.52 -16.50
CA TYR A 532 13.83 -15.28 -15.84
C TYR A 532 15.24 -15.39 -15.23
N ARG A 533 15.53 -16.49 -14.53
CA ARG A 533 16.84 -16.76 -13.95
C ARG A 533 17.94 -16.82 -15.01
N ILE A 534 17.74 -17.55 -16.10
CA ILE A 534 18.78 -17.69 -17.16
C ILE A 534 19.10 -16.33 -17.79
N LYS A 535 18.07 -15.51 -18.03
CA LYS A 535 18.21 -14.16 -18.57
C LYS A 535 19.02 -13.23 -17.64
N HIS A 536 18.81 -13.32 -16.33
CA HIS A 536 19.48 -12.48 -15.34
C HIS A 536 20.88 -12.97 -14.94
N ASN A 537 21.12 -14.27 -14.93
CA ASN A 537 22.40 -14.86 -14.54
C ASN A 537 23.39 -15.01 -15.71
N GLY A 538 23.03 -14.56 -16.92
CA GLY A 538 23.92 -14.53 -18.09
C GLY A 538 24.32 -15.91 -18.63
N GLY A 539 23.50 -16.93 -18.42
CA GLY A 539 23.83 -18.32 -18.77
C GLY A 539 23.99 -18.55 -20.28
N GLU A 540 25.09 -19.22 -20.67
CA GLU A 540 25.56 -19.39 -22.06
C GLU A 540 24.77 -20.42 -22.90
N ASN A 541 23.79 -21.15 -22.36
CA ASN A 541 23.15 -22.25 -23.07
C ASN A 541 22.01 -21.78 -23.99
N GLN A 542 22.37 -21.18 -25.12
CA GLN A 542 21.44 -20.67 -26.15
C GLN A 542 20.39 -21.71 -26.59
N ARG A 543 20.73 -23.00 -26.58
CA ARG A 543 19.82 -24.09 -26.95
C ARG A 543 18.68 -24.24 -25.94
N THR A 544 18.99 -24.23 -24.65
CA THR A 544 17.97 -24.30 -23.58
C THR A 544 17.10 -23.05 -23.58
N VAL A 545 17.66 -21.86 -23.78
CA VAL A 545 16.89 -20.61 -23.88
C VAL A 545 15.90 -20.65 -25.03
N LYS A 546 16.33 -21.15 -26.20
CA LYS A 546 15.45 -21.29 -27.37
C LYS A 546 14.29 -22.24 -27.10
N LEU A 547 14.59 -23.45 -26.58
CA LEU A 547 13.56 -24.43 -26.24
C LEU A 547 12.56 -23.87 -25.21
N LEU A 548 13.06 -23.17 -24.20
CA LEU A 548 12.24 -22.64 -23.13
C LEU A 548 11.27 -21.55 -23.64
N ASN A 549 11.73 -20.68 -24.55
CA ASN A 549 10.85 -19.71 -25.21
C ASN A 549 9.79 -20.38 -26.09
N GLU A 550 10.14 -21.46 -26.81
CA GLU A 550 9.20 -22.24 -27.62
C GLU A 550 8.12 -22.91 -26.75
N LEU A 551 8.51 -23.48 -25.61
CA LEU A 551 7.60 -24.10 -24.64
C LEU A 551 6.64 -23.06 -24.04
N LEU A 552 7.15 -21.91 -23.60
CA LEU A 552 6.33 -20.84 -23.03
C LEU A 552 5.36 -20.24 -24.05
N GLN A 553 5.77 -20.09 -25.32
CA GLN A 553 4.88 -19.61 -26.37
C GLN A 553 3.71 -20.56 -26.62
N LYS A 554 3.95 -21.88 -26.60
CA LYS A 554 2.89 -22.87 -26.80
C LYS A 554 1.89 -22.87 -25.65
N LEU A 555 2.40 -22.85 -24.41
CA LEU A 555 1.57 -22.81 -23.21
C LEU A 555 0.76 -21.51 -23.11
N ALA A 556 1.28 -20.39 -23.61
CA ALA A 556 0.53 -19.12 -23.68
C ALA A 556 -0.58 -19.09 -24.75
N VAL A 557 -0.63 -20.08 -25.66
CA VAL A 557 -1.70 -20.23 -26.67
C VAL A 557 -2.79 -21.19 -26.18
N GLU A 558 -2.48 -22.03 -25.18
CA GLU A 558 -3.36 -23.07 -24.63
C GLU A 558 -4.08 -22.62 -23.32
N VAL A 559 -3.69 -21.48 -22.73
CA VAL A 559 -4.35 -20.83 -21.57
C VAL A 559 -5.02 -19.54 -22.02
#